data_AF-A0A1S2RGN2-F1
#
_entry.id   AF-A0A1S2RGN2-F1
#
_cell.length_a   1.000
_cell.length_b   1.000
_cell.length_c   1.000
_cell.angle_alpha   90.00
_cell.angle_beta   90.00
_cell.angle_gamma   90.00
#
_symmetry.space_group_name_H-M   'P 1'
#
loop_
_entity.id
_entity.type
_entity.pdbx_description
1 polymer ?
#
loop_
_entity_poly.entity_id
_entity_poly.type
_entity_poly.pdbx_seq_one_letter_code
_entity_poly.pdbx_strand_id
1 'polypeptide(L)'
;MKKLLTAIILLLISLIYVIYRVTKASLYLPEFSINAKNPVSLHWNFIAIDTGITQGGPGSIYWIWMTPIYLLVLVSLILTFLAFKKKR
;
A
#
# COMPACT_ATOMS: atom_id res chain seq x y z
N MET A 1 -1.13 26.97 -7.58
CA MET A 1 -0.02 26.00 -7.40
C MET A 1 -0.05 25.30 -6.04
N LYS A 2 -0.44 25.97 -4.94
CA LYS A 2 -0.56 25.34 -3.59
C LYS A 2 -1.34 24.01 -3.57
N LYS A 3 -2.51 23.93 -4.23
CA LYS A 3 -3.32 22.69 -4.32
C LYS A 3 -2.58 21.51 -4.99
N LEU A 4 -1.79 21.80 -6.02
CA LEU A 4 -1.02 20.79 -6.75
C LEU A 4 0.16 20.29 -5.91
N LEU A 5 0.82 21.19 -5.16
CA LEU A 5 1.83 20.81 -4.17
C LEU A 5 1.24 19.90 -3.08
N THR A 6 0.07 20.24 -2.53
CA THR A 6 -0.62 19.38 -1.54
C THR A 6 -0.97 18.01 -2.11
N ALA A 7 -1.44 17.94 -3.37
CA ALA A 7 -1.73 16.68 -4.04
C ALA A 7 -0.48 15.79 -4.19
N ILE A 8 0.66 16.38 -4.57
CA ILE A 8 1.95 15.66 -4.69
C ILE A 8 2.41 15.14 -3.32
N ILE A 9 2.33 15.96 -2.28
CA ILE A 9 2.69 15.55 -0.92
C ILE A 9 1.81 14.39 -0.44
N LEU A 10 0.50 14.45 -0.68
CA LEU A 10 -0.43 13.37 -0.33
C LEU A 10 -0.09 12.05 -1.05
N LEU A 11 0.30 12.12 -2.32
CA LEU A 11 0.74 10.94 -3.07
C LEU A 11 2.06 10.39 -2.53
N LEU A 12 3.01 11.26 -2.20
CA LEU A 12 4.28 10.84 -1.60
C LEU A 12 4.06 10.16 -0.25
N ILE A 13 3.22 10.71 0.62
CA ILE A 13 2.89 10.09 1.92
C ILE A 13 2.21 8.74 1.70
N SER A 14 1.30 8.64 0.73
CA SER A 14 0.63 7.39 0.38
C SER A 14 1.63 6.32 -0.08
N LEU A 15 2.58 6.71 -0.94
CA LEU A 15 3.63 5.83 -1.42
C LEU A 15 4.55 5.39 -0.28
N ILE A 16 5.00 6.32 0.56
CA ILE A 16 5.85 6.04 1.73
C ILE A 16 5.13 5.07 2.68
N TYR A 17 3.84 5.25 2.93
CA TYR A 17 3.08 4.32 3.77
C TYR A 17 3.06 2.91 3.18
N VAL A 18 2.77 2.77 1.89
CA VAL A 18 2.73 1.45 1.25
C VAL A 18 4.11 0.80 1.30
N ILE A 19 5.18 1.52 0.94
CA ILE A 19 6.56 1.04 1.03
C ILE A 19 6.87 0.64 2.49
N TYR A 20 6.60 1.51 3.46
CA TYR A 20 6.83 1.20 4.86
C TYR A 20 6.04 -0.02 5.33
N ARG A 21 4.78 -0.20 4.95
CA ARG A 21 3.97 -1.37 5.35
C ARG A 21 4.48 -2.67 4.71
N VAL A 22 4.90 -2.60 3.45
CA VAL A 22 5.46 -3.73 2.72
C VAL A 22 6.87 -4.08 3.23
N THR A 23 7.70 -3.10 3.57
CA THR A 23 9.09 -3.30 4.01
C THR A 23 9.23 -3.49 5.53
N LYS A 24 8.35 -2.90 6.37
CA LYS A 24 8.29 -3.15 7.82
C LYS A 24 7.80 -4.57 8.10
N ALA A 25 6.99 -5.11 7.20
CA ALA A 25 7.03 -6.54 7.01
C ALA A 25 8.42 -6.89 6.43
N SER A 26 9.48 -6.77 7.24
CA SER A 26 10.49 -7.81 7.31
C SER A 26 9.73 -9.03 7.76
N LEU A 27 8.98 -9.59 6.82
CA LEU A 27 8.71 -10.99 6.78
C LEU A 27 10.09 -11.59 6.97
N TYR A 28 10.35 -12.09 8.18
CA TYR A 28 11.25 -13.20 8.34
C TYR A 28 10.64 -14.31 7.49
N LEU A 29 10.76 -14.19 6.16
CA LEU A 29 10.74 -15.29 5.24
C LEU A 29 11.96 -16.05 5.72
N PRO A 30 11.81 -17.14 6.48
CA PRO A 30 12.97 -17.98 6.74
C PRO A 30 13.60 -18.27 5.37
N GLU A 31 14.92 -18.38 5.28
CA GLU A 31 15.66 -18.64 4.03
C GLU A 31 15.08 -19.83 3.22
N PHE A 32 14.21 -20.63 3.85
CA PHE A 32 13.42 -21.73 3.33
C PHE A 32 12.16 -21.38 2.51
N SER A 33 11.70 -20.12 2.42
CA SER A 33 10.48 -19.76 1.67
C SER A 33 10.70 -19.46 0.18
N ILE A 34 11.81 -19.92 -0.40
CA ILE A 34 12.06 -19.87 -1.86
C ILE A 34 11.01 -20.71 -2.63
N ASN A 35 10.31 -21.61 -1.95
CA ASN A 35 9.31 -22.51 -2.54
C ASN A 35 7.86 -21.98 -2.50
N ALA A 36 7.59 -20.85 -1.86
CA ALA A 36 6.23 -20.28 -1.84
C ALA A 36 5.91 -19.66 -3.21
N LYS A 37 4.97 -20.27 -3.94
CA LYS A 37 4.54 -19.82 -5.26
C LYS A 37 3.77 -18.50 -5.10
N ASN A 38 4.48 -17.37 -5.26
CA ASN A 38 3.97 -16.00 -5.15
C ASN A 38 3.40 -15.65 -3.75
N PRO A 39 4.26 -15.27 -2.79
CA PRO A 39 3.86 -15.01 -1.40
C PRO A 39 2.98 -13.76 -1.24
N VAL A 40 2.81 -12.96 -2.29
CA VAL A 40 1.98 -11.74 -2.27
C VAL A 40 0.71 -11.97 -3.06
N SER A 41 -0.45 -11.75 -2.43
CA SER A 41 -1.76 -11.77 -3.05
C SER A 41 -2.47 -10.43 -2.88
N LEU A 42 -3.09 -9.97 -3.95
CA LEU A 42 -3.81 -8.69 -3.99
C LEU A 42 -5.31 -8.97 -3.85
N HIS A 43 -5.90 -8.43 -2.80
CA HIS A 43 -7.34 -8.37 -2.61
C HIS A 43 -7.80 -6.91 -2.76
N TRP A 44 -9.10 -6.72 -2.95
CA TRP A 44 -9.67 -5.40 -3.27
C TRP A 44 -9.30 -4.31 -2.25
N ASN A 45 -9.32 -4.62 -0.96
CA ASN A 45 -9.01 -3.67 0.12
C ASN A 45 -7.76 -4.05 0.92
N PHE A 46 -7.08 -5.14 0.54
CA PHE A 46 -5.97 -5.67 1.31
C PHE A 46 -4.88 -6.23 0.42
N ILE A 47 -3.63 -6.07 0.85
CA ILE A 47 -2.51 -6.87 0.34
C ILE A 47 -2.24 -7.95 1.38
N ALA A 48 -2.37 -9.21 0.97
CA ALA A 48 -1.99 -10.35 1.80
C ALA A 48 -0.57 -10.77 1.46
N ILE A 49 0.25 -10.98 2.49
CA ILE A 49 1.58 -11.54 2.33
C ILE A 49 1.67 -12.79 3.18
N ASP A 50 1.84 -13.95 2.53
CA ASP A 50 2.10 -15.21 3.21
C ASP A 50 3.54 -15.20 3.72
N THR A 51 3.67 -15.29 5.03
CA THR A 51 4.93 -15.25 5.75
C THR A 51 5.55 -16.63 5.90
N GLY A 52 4.78 -17.71 5.71
CA GLY A 52 5.24 -19.08 5.91
C GLY A 52 5.67 -19.42 7.35
N ILE A 53 5.53 -18.49 8.32
CA ILE A 53 6.01 -18.65 9.70
C ILE A 53 5.26 -19.76 10.44
N THR A 54 4.00 -20.00 10.09
CA THR A 54 3.20 -21.13 10.57
C THR A 54 2.52 -21.79 9.37
N GLN A 55 2.92 -22.99 8.97
CA GLN A 55 2.23 -23.70 7.88
C GLN A 55 0.77 -23.97 8.30
N GLY A 56 -0.19 -23.26 7.69
CA GLY A 56 -1.62 -23.46 7.90
C GLY A 56 -2.23 -22.87 9.19
N GLY A 57 -1.48 -22.05 9.94
CA GLY A 57 -1.94 -21.45 11.20
C GLY A 57 -2.58 -20.06 11.02
N PRO A 58 -3.54 -19.66 11.90
CA PRO A 58 -4.07 -18.29 11.94
C PRO A 58 -2.96 -17.33 12.40
N GLY A 59 -2.22 -16.78 11.45
CA GLY A 59 -1.03 -15.95 11.70
C GLY A 59 0.01 -16.03 10.58
N SER A 60 -0.13 -16.96 9.65
CA SER A 60 0.76 -17.07 8.48
C SER A 60 0.59 -15.91 7.50
N ILE A 61 -0.60 -15.33 7.40
CA ILE A 61 -0.91 -14.27 6.43
C ILE A 61 -0.90 -12.90 7.11
N TYR A 62 0.01 -12.03 6.67
CA TYR A 62 0.04 -10.62 7.05
C TYR A 62 -0.85 -9.80 6.12
N TRP A 63 -1.81 -9.07 6.68
CA TRP A 63 -2.76 -8.26 5.93
C TRP A 63 -2.43 -6.77 6.03
N ILE A 64 -2.22 -6.13 4.88
CA ILE A 64 -2.04 -4.67 4.77
C ILE A 64 -3.36 -4.07 4.31
N TRP A 65 -3.95 -3.22 5.14
CA TRP A 65 -5.19 -2.53 4.82
C TRP A 65 -4.94 -1.31 3.91
N MET A 66 -5.61 -1.29 2.76
CA MET A 66 -5.41 -0.30 1.67
C MET A 66 -6.45 0.82 1.66
N THR A 67 -7.60 0.68 2.32
CA THR A 67 -8.68 1.70 2.30
C THR A 67 -8.21 3.11 2.68
N PRO A 68 -7.38 3.32 3.71
CA PRO A 68 -6.88 4.66 4.04
C PRO A 68 -6.07 5.28 2.89
N ILE A 69 -5.37 4.47 2.11
CA ILE A 69 -4.55 4.91 0.98
C ILE A 69 -5.42 5.30 -0.20
N TYR A 70 -6.46 4.53 -0.51
CA TYR A 70 -7.40 4.89 -1.56
C TYR A 70 -8.07 6.25 -1.29
N LEU A 71 -8.37 6.56 -0.03
CA LEU A 71 -8.92 7.85 0.34
C LEU A 71 -7.94 9.00 0.08
N LEU A 72 -6.67 8.84 0.46
CA LEU A 72 -5.63 9.85 0.22
C LEU A 72 -5.36 10.07 -1.28
N VAL A 73 -5.32 8.98 -2.06
CA VAL A 73 -5.19 9.04 -3.52
C VAL A 73 -6.39 9.75 -4.14
N LEU A 74 -7.62 9.43 -3.73
CA LEU A 74 -8.83 10.06 -4.22
C LEU A 74 -8.82 11.58 -3.95
N VAL A 75 -8.48 11.99 -2.72
CA VAL A 75 -8.36 13.41 -2.37
C VAL A 75 -7.31 14.11 -3.24
N SER A 76 -6.17 13.44 -3.48
CA SER A 76 -5.13 13.98 -4.36
C SER A 76 -5.61 14.18 -5.81
N LEU A 77 -6.36 13.23 -6.35
CA LEU A 77 -6.95 13.34 -7.69
C LEU A 77 -7.94 14.50 -7.79
N ILE A 78 -8.81 14.65 -6.79
CA ILE A 78 -9.77 15.77 -6.72
C ILE A 78 -9.02 17.11 -6.68
N LEU A 79 -7.99 17.24 -5.84
CA LEU A 79 -7.19 18.46 -5.75
C LEU A 79 -6.48 18.79 -7.05
N THR A 80 -5.97 17.77 -7.74
CA THR A 80 -5.34 17.89 -9.06
C THR A 80 -6.35 18.40 -10.07
N PHE A 81 -7.53 17.78 -10.17
CA PHE A 81 -8.58 18.20 -11.09
C PHE A 81 -9.04 19.64 -10.81
N LEU A 82 -9.23 20.02 -9.55
CA LEU A 82 -9.59 21.39 -9.14
C LEU A 82 -8.49 22.40 -9.47
N ALA A 83 -7.21 22.00 -9.40
CA ALA A 83 -6.09 22.87 -9.76
C ALA A 83 -6.07 23.16 -11.28
N PHE A 84 -6.41 22.17 -12.11
CA PHE A 84 -6.51 22.33 -13.56
C PHE A 84 -7.77 23.07 -13.99
N LYS A 85 -8.94 22.80 -13.37
CA LYS A 85 -10.19 23.51 -13.66
C LYS A 85 -10.09 25.02 -13.38
N LYS A 86 -9.36 25.44 -12.35
CA LYS A 86 -9.16 26.86 -12.03
C LYS A 86 -8.26 27.60 -13.05
N LYS A 87 -7.46 26.86 -13.83
CA LYS A 87 -6.51 27.43 -14.78
C LYS A 87 -7.11 27.59 -16.19
N ARG A 88 -8.29 27.04 -16.43
CA ARG A 88 -9.08 27.14 -17.66
C ARG A 88 -10.21 28.12 -17.45
#